data_AF-A0A497TCQ9-F1
#
_entry.id   AF-A0A497TCQ9-F1
#
_cell.length_a   1.000
_cell.length_b   1.000
_cell.length_c   1.000
_cell.angle_alpha   90.00
_cell.angle_beta   90.00
_cell.angle_gamma   90.00
#
_symmetry.space_group_name_H-M   'P 1'
#
loop_
_entity.id
_entity.type
_entity.pdbx_description
1 polymer ?
#
loop_
_entity_poly.entity_id
_entity_poly.type
_entity_poly.pdbx_seq_one_letter_code
_entity_poly.pdbx_strand_id
1 'polypeptide(L)'
;EQRVSTYCNYENKNQEMKELVNSYNQSEWTKNLYNTWLWMLEPVLKEKPEGYPNWMRSLIWKNKDLITALASWAELRHDTILYVKQSYTRAVAIGKSAAPMEAKYYGYVEPNPELFARAEFITEFLIKGLKEQDCMTEDVKNSLEQSRDMMARLREISEKELEGKALSDDDYNYIENIDSTFNKIIEDLASALTVKEGGCSGPDCEVKTSLEGKDDAFKTTIIADVHTETNTKKALEVGTGKIDWIIVAHKSKDGRIGLAVGPIFSYYEFPWPMKDRLTDEKWREMLNSEQPERSEWLKLLP
;
A
#
# COMPACT_ATOMS: atom_id res chain seq x y z
N GLU A 1 20.67 14.39 12.34
CA GLU A 1 19.40 14.73 13.02
C GLU A 1 19.13 16.25 12.98
N GLN A 2 18.05 16.69 12.35
CA GLN A 2 17.52 18.04 12.59
C GLN A 2 16.71 18.00 13.88
N ARG A 3 17.13 18.74 14.91
CA ARG A 3 16.36 18.87 16.15
C ARG A 3 15.10 19.67 15.86
N VAL A 4 13.95 19.00 15.89
CA VAL A 4 12.64 19.60 15.65
C VAL A 4 12.40 20.87 16.48
N SER A 5 12.96 20.92 17.69
CA SER A 5 12.94 22.07 18.60
C SER A 5 13.68 23.32 18.13
N THR A 6 14.38 23.29 16.98
CA THR A 6 15.07 24.47 16.42
C THR A 6 14.20 25.27 15.45
N TYR A 7 13.02 24.78 15.08
CA TYR A 7 12.10 25.49 14.21
C TYR A 7 11.16 26.38 15.03
N CYS A 8 11.23 27.69 14.79
CA CYS A 8 10.36 28.65 15.48
C CYS A 8 8.88 28.28 15.34
N ASN A 9 8.16 28.25 16.46
CA ASN A 9 6.73 27.91 16.55
C ASN A 9 6.34 26.51 16.06
N TYR A 10 7.29 25.57 15.92
CA TYR A 10 6.96 24.21 15.48
C TYR A 10 5.91 23.57 16.38
N GLU A 11 6.08 23.62 17.71
CA GLU A 11 5.15 23.00 18.65
C GLU A 11 3.75 23.58 18.51
N ASN A 12 3.64 24.91 18.39
CA ASN A 12 2.35 25.58 18.19
C ASN A 12 1.70 25.15 16.87
N LYS A 13 2.45 25.13 15.77
CA LYS A 13 1.91 24.71 14.47
C LYS A 13 1.53 23.24 14.44
N ASN A 14 2.33 22.38 15.06
CA ASN A 14 2.01 20.96 15.22
C ASN A 14 0.72 20.77 16.04
N GLN A 15 0.55 21.55 17.11
CA GLN A 15 -0.67 21.52 17.91
C GLN A 15 -1.89 22.01 17.12
N GLU A 16 -1.78 23.12 16.37
CA GLU A 16 -2.83 23.61 15.47
C GLU A 16 -3.23 22.54 14.43
N MET A 17 -2.25 21.83 13.85
CA MET A 17 -2.54 20.76 12.88
C MET A 17 -3.25 19.58 13.54
N LYS A 18 -2.85 19.19 14.75
CA LYS A 18 -3.55 18.14 15.52
C LYS A 18 -4.99 18.54 15.81
N GLU A 19 -5.22 19.78 16.24
CA GLU A 19 -6.56 20.29 16.51
C GLU A 19 -7.42 20.32 15.24
N LEU A 20 -6.86 20.76 14.12
CA LEU A 20 -7.52 20.74 12.82
C LEU A 20 -7.94 19.33 12.43
N VAL A 21 -7.01 18.35 12.46
CA VAL A 21 -7.31 16.96 12.09
C VAL A 21 -8.34 16.35 13.04
N ASN A 22 -8.23 16.61 14.34
CA ASN A 22 -9.19 16.13 15.33
C ASN A 22 -10.60 16.75 15.18
N SER A 23 -10.72 17.90 14.49
CA SER A 23 -12.01 18.52 14.20
C SER A 23 -12.77 17.86 13.04
N TYR A 24 -12.11 17.01 12.26
CA TYR A 24 -12.72 16.39 11.09
C TYR A 24 -13.76 15.36 11.53
N ASN A 25 -15.01 15.61 11.16
CA ASN A 25 -16.10 14.65 11.32
C ASN A 25 -16.16 13.70 10.10
N GLN A 26 -17.09 12.74 10.12
CA GLN A 26 -17.26 11.78 9.03
C GLN A 26 -17.42 12.44 7.67
N SER A 27 -18.17 13.55 7.58
CA SER A 27 -18.41 14.25 6.31
C SER A 27 -17.14 14.90 5.74
N GLU A 28 -16.24 15.41 6.58
CA GLU A 28 -14.96 15.96 6.13
C GLU A 28 -13.99 14.85 5.73
N TRP A 29 -13.98 13.73 6.46
CA TRP A 29 -13.18 12.56 6.10
C TRP A 29 -13.63 11.93 4.78
N THR A 30 -14.93 11.89 4.49
CA THR A 30 -15.47 11.30 3.26
C THR A 30 -15.72 12.33 2.16
N LYS A 31 -15.09 13.51 2.24
CA LYS A 31 -15.32 14.62 1.31
C LYS A 31 -14.72 14.37 -0.08
N ASN A 32 -13.60 13.66 -0.13
CA ASN A 32 -12.89 13.31 -1.34
C ASN A 32 -12.05 12.05 -1.10
N LEU A 33 -11.56 11.42 -2.17
CA LEU A 33 -10.82 10.16 -2.08
C LEU A 33 -9.54 10.27 -1.24
N TYR A 34 -8.85 11.42 -1.32
CA TYR A 34 -7.62 11.67 -0.56
C TYR A 34 -7.86 11.64 0.95
N ASN A 35 -8.86 12.39 1.44
CA ASN A 35 -9.23 12.39 2.85
C ASN A 35 -9.72 11.01 3.29
N THR A 36 -10.52 10.33 2.46
CA THR A 36 -11.03 8.99 2.76
C THR A 36 -9.87 7.98 2.87
N TRP A 37 -8.82 8.13 2.06
CA TRP A 37 -7.62 7.27 2.11
C TRP A 37 -6.85 7.47 3.42
N LEU A 38 -6.63 8.72 3.83
CA LEU A 38 -6.00 9.00 5.13
C LEU A 38 -6.82 8.48 6.29
N TRP A 39 -8.15 8.64 6.21
CA TRP A 39 -9.08 8.08 7.18
C TRP A 39 -9.02 6.55 7.21
N MET A 40 -8.91 5.87 6.07
CA MET A 40 -8.74 4.41 6.02
C MET A 40 -7.50 3.94 6.79
N LEU A 41 -6.39 4.69 6.76
CA LEU A 41 -5.14 4.33 7.45
C LEU A 41 -5.14 4.65 8.95
N GLU A 42 -6.01 5.54 9.42
CA GLU A 42 -6.07 5.96 10.82
C GLU A 42 -6.11 4.78 11.84
N PRO A 43 -6.89 3.70 11.65
CA PRO A 43 -6.94 2.58 12.59
C PRO A 43 -5.62 1.83 12.74
N VAL A 44 -4.74 1.87 11.73
CA VAL A 44 -3.40 1.27 11.77
C VAL A 44 -2.53 2.01 12.78
N LEU A 45 -2.70 3.32 12.93
CA LEU A 45 -1.88 4.16 13.81
C LEU A 45 -2.39 4.19 15.27
N LYS A 46 -3.57 3.62 15.55
CA LYS A 46 -4.13 3.58 16.90
C LYS A 46 -3.45 2.50 17.74
N GLU A 47 -3.13 2.85 18.98
CA GLU A 47 -2.61 1.87 19.95
C GLU A 47 -3.64 0.77 20.18
N LYS A 48 -3.18 -0.49 20.04
CA LYS A 48 -4.06 -1.64 20.18
C LYS A 48 -4.28 -1.97 21.67
N PRO A 49 -5.53 -1.98 22.17
CA PRO A 49 -5.81 -2.26 23.57
C PRO A 49 -5.60 -3.73 23.93
N GLU A 50 -5.74 -4.06 25.21
CA GLU A 50 -5.83 -5.45 25.66
C GLU A 50 -6.95 -6.20 24.92
N GLY A 51 -6.67 -7.45 24.55
CA GLY A 51 -7.50 -8.27 23.64
C GLY A 51 -6.84 -8.50 22.28
N TYR A 52 -5.97 -7.59 21.82
CA TYR A 52 -5.15 -7.80 20.64
C TYR A 52 -3.91 -8.67 20.93
N PRO A 53 -3.36 -9.37 19.93
CA PRO A 53 -2.12 -10.12 20.07
C PRO A 53 -1.00 -9.31 20.72
N ASN A 54 -0.22 -9.92 21.62
CA ASN A 54 0.83 -9.22 22.37
C ASN A 54 1.86 -8.53 21.47
N TRP A 55 2.19 -9.16 20.34
CA TRP A 55 3.12 -8.58 19.38
C TRP A 55 2.55 -7.32 18.69
N MET A 56 1.22 -7.22 18.45
CA MET A 56 0.58 -6.00 17.92
C MET A 56 0.67 -4.80 18.89
N ARG A 57 0.90 -5.09 20.17
CA ARG A 57 1.05 -4.08 21.23
C ARG A 57 2.51 -3.71 21.49
N SER A 58 3.43 -4.27 20.70
CA SER A 58 4.87 -4.00 20.84
C SER A 58 5.29 -2.74 20.08
N LEU A 59 6.42 -2.15 20.49
CA LEU A 59 7.03 -1.02 19.78
C LEU A 59 7.42 -1.39 18.33
N ILE A 60 7.89 -2.62 18.12
CA ILE A 60 8.25 -3.15 16.80
C ILE A 60 7.04 -3.11 15.87
N TRP A 61 5.87 -3.55 16.35
CA TRP A 61 4.64 -3.52 15.55
C TRP A 61 4.14 -2.11 15.31
N LYS A 62 4.20 -1.23 16.31
CA LYS A 62 3.89 0.19 16.15
C LYS A 62 4.76 0.85 15.06
N ASN A 63 6.04 0.48 14.98
CA ASN A 63 6.92 0.94 13.90
C ASN A 63 6.53 0.36 12.54
N LYS A 64 6.19 -0.94 12.46
CA LYS A 64 5.66 -1.56 11.23
C LYS A 64 4.36 -0.89 10.76
N ASP A 65 3.47 -0.55 11.68
CA ASP A 65 2.21 0.14 11.39
C ASP A 65 2.45 1.58 10.91
N LEU A 66 3.42 2.27 11.49
CA LEU A 66 3.87 3.58 11.02
C LEU A 66 4.48 3.50 9.61
N ILE A 67 5.32 2.50 9.33
CA ILE A 67 5.85 2.24 7.97
C ILE A 67 4.70 2.01 7.00
N THR A 68 3.73 1.16 7.37
CA THR A 68 2.57 0.83 6.53
C THR A 68 1.79 2.10 6.16
N ALA A 69 1.50 2.95 7.14
CA ALA A 69 0.79 4.21 6.92
C ALA A 69 1.60 5.20 6.08
N LEU A 70 2.91 5.35 6.35
CA LEU A 70 3.78 6.28 5.63
C LEU A 70 4.07 5.84 4.19
N ALA A 71 4.27 4.54 3.97
CA ALA A 71 4.40 3.99 2.62
C ALA A 71 3.12 4.20 1.82
N SER A 72 1.95 3.89 2.40
CA SER A 72 0.66 4.14 1.74
C SER A 72 0.41 5.63 1.49
N TRP A 73 0.85 6.51 2.39
CA TRP A 73 0.82 7.95 2.18
C TRP A 73 1.77 8.40 1.07
N ALA A 74 2.97 7.82 0.96
CA ALA A 74 3.90 8.12 -0.12
C ALA A 74 3.33 7.73 -1.49
N GLU A 75 2.69 6.56 -1.59
CA GLU A 75 1.94 6.13 -2.79
C GLU A 75 0.82 7.13 -3.13
N LEU A 76 0.01 7.50 -2.13
CA LEU A 76 -1.04 8.52 -2.32
C LEU A 76 -0.46 9.87 -2.78
N ARG A 77 0.68 10.30 -2.25
CA ARG A 77 1.33 11.56 -2.65
C ARG A 77 1.86 11.46 -4.08
N HIS A 78 2.54 10.39 -4.43
CA HIS A 78 3.01 10.13 -5.78
C HIS A 78 1.88 10.21 -6.80
N ASP A 79 0.78 9.49 -6.56
CA ASP A 79 -0.37 9.41 -7.48
C ASP A 79 -1.16 10.72 -7.58
N THR A 80 -1.08 11.58 -6.55
CA THR A 80 -1.73 12.89 -6.56
C THR A 80 -0.85 14.02 -7.09
N ILE A 81 0.46 13.80 -7.27
CA ILE A 81 1.42 14.83 -7.71
C ILE A 81 1.71 14.77 -9.23
N LEU A 82 1.63 13.61 -9.90
CA LEU A 82 2.07 13.48 -11.30
C LEU A 82 1.00 12.96 -12.29
N TYR A 83 0.87 13.67 -13.42
CA TYR A 83 0.33 13.20 -14.69
C TYR A 83 1.37 13.59 -15.79
N VAL A 84 2.36 12.72 -16.08
CA VAL A 84 3.13 12.59 -17.35
C VAL A 84 4.14 11.42 -17.20
N LYS A 85 4.27 10.56 -18.23
CA LYS A 85 5.21 9.41 -18.36
C LYS A 85 6.48 9.69 -19.17
N GLN A 86 7.54 8.88 -18.99
CA GLN A 86 8.47 8.38 -20.04
C GLN A 86 9.33 7.16 -19.55
N SER A 87 10.14 6.50 -20.39
CA SER A 87 10.12 5.04 -20.74
C SER A 87 11.37 4.07 -20.55
N TYR A 88 11.13 2.72 -20.50
CA TYR A 88 11.90 1.43 -20.77
C TYR A 88 13.25 1.09 -20.02
N THR A 89 13.70 -0.16 -19.66
CA THR A 89 13.63 -1.57 -20.18
C THR A 89 13.77 -2.71 -19.08
N ARG A 90 13.27 -3.94 -19.39
CA ARG A 90 13.16 -5.30 -18.73
C ARG A 90 14.43 -5.92 -18.04
N ALA A 91 14.46 -6.94 -17.15
CA ALA A 91 13.62 -8.07 -16.68
C ALA A 91 14.23 -8.72 -15.41
N VAL A 92 13.51 -9.51 -14.58
CA VAL A 92 13.94 -10.88 -14.15
C VAL A 92 12.72 -11.74 -13.71
N ALA A 93 12.67 -12.97 -14.19
CA ALA A 93 11.73 -14.01 -13.76
C ALA A 93 12.22 -14.72 -12.48
N ILE A 94 11.31 -15.07 -11.58
CA ILE A 94 11.62 -15.98 -10.46
C ILE A 94 11.12 -17.37 -10.82
N GLY A 95 12.05 -18.32 -10.91
CA GLY A 95 11.78 -19.72 -11.23
C GLY A 95 11.05 -20.44 -10.11
N LYS A 96 10.17 -21.37 -10.49
CA LYS A 96 9.46 -22.27 -9.58
C LYS A 96 10.46 -23.23 -8.91
N SER A 97 10.46 -23.29 -7.58
CA SER A 97 11.10 -24.36 -6.82
C SER A 97 10.08 -25.22 -6.06
N ALA A 98 10.47 -26.48 -5.87
CA ALA A 98 9.69 -27.66 -5.54
C ALA A 98 8.72 -27.56 -4.35
N ALA A 99 7.59 -28.25 -4.49
CA ALA A 99 6.55 -28.41 -3.47
C ALA A 99 7.08 -29.14 -2.22
N PRO A 100 7.01 -28.52 -1.02
CA PRO A 100 7.20 -29.24 0.24
C PRO A 100 5.94 -30.02 0.61
N MET A 101 6.15 -31.09 1.36
CA MET A 101 5.15 -31.97 1.98
C MET A 101 4.02 -31.19 2.66
N GLU A 102 2.77 -31.67 2.52
CA GLU A 102 1.52 -31.09 3.03
C GLU A 102 1.58 -30.82 4.55
N ALA A 103 2.07 -29.64 4.94
CA ALA A 103 1.65 -29.00 6.17
C ALA A 103 0.33 -28.28 5.86
N LYS A 104 -0.74 -28.53 6.63
CA LYS A 104 -1.97 -27.75 6.53
C LYS A 104 -1.59 -26.27 6.59
N TYR A 105 -1.90 -25.52 5.53
CA TYR A 105 -1.55 -24.11 5.41
C TYR A 105 -2.23 -23.32 6.55
N TYR A 106 -1.41 -22.76 7.45
CA TYR A 106 -1.89 -21.85 8.49
C TYR A 106 -1.74 -20.42 7.97
N GLY A 107 -2.59 -20.06 7.02
CA GLY A 107 -2.73 -18.67 6.58
C GLY A 107 -3.12 -17.78 7.75
N TYR A 108 -2.61 -16.55 7.77
CA TYR A 108 -2.87 -15.58 8.82
C TYR A 108 -3.26 -14.24 8.21
N VAL A 109 -4.34 -13.63 8.71
CA VAL A 109 -4.74 -12.26 8.38
C VAL A 109 -4.53 -11.40 9.62
N GLU A 110 -3.81 -10.30 9.48
CA GLU A 110 -3.61 -9.35 10.58
C GLU A 110 -4.98 -8.82 11.07
N PRO A 111 -5.29 -8.91 12.39
CA PRO A 111 -6.60 -8.61 12.92
C PRO A 111 -6.78 -7.10 13.05
N ASN A 112 -7.02 -6.44 11.92
CA ASN A 112 -7.35 -5.02 11.82
C ASN A 112 -8.69 -4.85 11.08
N PRO A 113 -9.82 -5.23 11.68
CA PRO A 113 -11.10 -5.29 10.97
C PRO A 113 -11.61 -3.89 10.59
N GLU A 114 -11.29 -2.87 11.40
CA GLU A 114 -11.63 -1.48 11.10
C GLU A 114 -10.90 -0.97 9.85
N LEU A 115 -9.63 -1.34 9.64
CA LEU A 115 -8.90 -1.03 8.41
C LEU A 115 -9.62 -1.62 7.19
N PHE A 116 -9.93 -2.91 7.23
CA PHE A 116 -10.58 -3.58 6.10
C PHE A 116 -11.99 -3.04 5.82
N ALA A 117 -12.75 -2.71 6.87
CA ALA A 117 -14.05 -2.06 6.72
C ALA A 117 -13.94 -0.68 6.03
N ARG A 118 -12.93 0.12 6.39
CA ARG A 118 -12.70 1.42 5.75
C ARG A 118 -12.15 1.27 4.32
N ALA A 119 -11.37 0.22 4.05
CA ALA A 119 -10.86 -0.11 2.72
C ALA A 119 -11.97 -0.59 1.76
N GLU A 120 -12.93 -1.34 2.28
CA GLU A 120 -14.17 -1.67 1.57
C GLU A 120 -14.95 -0.37 1.25
N PHE A 121 -15.16 0.49 2.24
CA PHE A 121 -15.87 1.76 2.07
C PHE A 121 -15.23 2.67 1.02
N ILE A 122 -13.91 2.87 1.05
CA ILE A 122 -13.24 3.73 0.06
C ILE A 122 -13.37 3.18 -1.36
N THR A 123 -13.40 1.86 -1.51
CA THR A 123 -13.60 1.20 -2.82
C THR A 123 -15.02 1.46 -3.32
N GLU A 124 -16.03 1.33 -2.47
CA GLU A 124 -17.41 1.68 -2.81
C GLU A 124 -17.58 3.18 -3.13
N PHE A 125 -16.91 4.03 -2.37
CA PHE A 125 -16.88 5.47 -2.59
C PHE A 125 -16.29 5.81 -3.97
N LEU A 126 -15.19 5.15 -4.35
CA LEU A 126 -14.59 5.29 -5.68
C LEU A 126 -15.52 4.79 -6.79
N ILE A 127 -16.14 3.61 -6.61
CA ILE A 127 -17.11 3.06 -7.55
C ILE A 127 -18.25 4.06 -7.80
N LYS A 128 -18.79 4.64 -6.73
CA LYS A 128 -19.86 5.65 -6.81
C LYS A 128 -19.38 6.90 -7.55
N GLY A 129 -18.22 7.44 -7.18
CA GLY A 129 -17.67 8.64 -7.81
C GLY A 129 -17.43 8.46 -9.31
N LEU A 130 -16.82 7.34 -9.72
CA LEU A 130 -16.58 7.03 -11.13
C LEU A 130 -17.87 6.85 -11.94
N LYS A 131 -18.92 6.24 -11.33
CA LYS A 131 -20.25 6.13 -11.96
C LYS A 131 -20.90 7.51 -12.14
N GLU A 132 -20.81 8.38 -11.15
CA GLU A 132 -21.37 9.74 -11.22
C GLU A 132 -20.66 10.63 -12.26
N GLN A 133 -19.37 10.38 -12.51
CA GLN A 133 -18.57 11.09 -13.51
C GLN A 133 -18.61 10.44 -14.91
N ASP A 134 -19.41 9.39 -15.11
CA ASP A 134 -19.49 8.63 -16.37
C ASP A 134 -18.11 8.11 -16.87
N CYS A 135 -17.22 7.78 -15.93
CA CYS A 135 -15.85 7.32 -16.19
C CYS A 135 -15.67 5.82 -15.89
N MET A 136 -16.77 5.08 -15.74
CA MET A 136 -16.74 3.67 -15.33
C MET A 136 -16.81 2.75 -16.53
N THR A 137 -15.74 1.98 -16.77
CA THR A 137 -15.76 0.84 -17.70
C THR A 137 -16.15 -0.45 -16.96
N GLU A 138 -16.58 -1.48 -17.70
CA GLU A 138 -16.95 -2.76 -17.07
C GLU A 138 -15.73 -3.45 -16.41
N ASP A 139 -14.54 -3.33 -17.01
CA ASP A 139 -13.30 -3.89 -16.45
C ASP A 139 -12.89 -3.18 -15.16
N VAL A 140 -12.96 -1.84 -15.12
CA VAL A 140 -12.72 -1.05 -13.89
C VAL A 140 -13.75 -1.40 -12.82
N LYS A 141 -15.03 -1.50 -13.21
CA LYS A 141 -16.10 -1.88 -12.29
C LYS A 141 -15.84 -3.26 -11.69
N ASN A 142 -15.54 -4.27 -12.50
CA ASN A 142 -15.27 -5.63 -12.06
C ASN A 142 -14.05 -5.68 -11.12
N SER A 143 -13.01 -4.92 -11.43
CA SER A 143 -11.81 -4.82 -10.58
C SER A 143 -12.10 -4.22 -9.22
N LEU A 144 -12.85 -3.12 -9.19
CA LEU A 144 -13.20 -2.42 -7.96
C LEU A 144 -14.20 -3.23 -7.12
N GLU A 145 -15.17 -3.90 -7.75
CA GLU A 145 -16.11 -4.78 -7.04
C GLU A 145 -15.37 -5.99 -6.43
N GLN A 146 -14.41 -6.59 -7.15
CA GLN A 146 -13.55 -7.64 -6.59
C GLN A 146 -12.65 -7.13 -5.46
N SER A 147 -12.13 -5.91 -5.57
CA SER A 147 -11.34 -5.27 -4.51
C SER A 147 -12.18 -5.05 -3.25
N ARG A 148 -13.43 -4.56 -3.40
CA ARG A 148 -14.39 -4.42 -2.30
C ARG A 148 -14.64 -5.78 -1.64
N ASP A 149 -14.95 -6.80 -2.42
CA ASP A 149 -15.28 -8.14 -1.91
C ASP A 149 -14.08 -8.77 -1.18
N MET A 150 -12.86 -8.54 -1.68
CA MET A 150 -11.63 -8.94 -0.99
C MET A 150 -11.49 -8.26 0.38
N MET A 151 -11.71 -6.93 0.46
CA MET A 151 -11.65 -6.21 1.73
C MET A 151 -12.72 -6.70 2.71
N ALA A 152 -13.94 -6.94 2.24
CA ALA A 152 -15.01 -7.51 3.05
C ALA A 152 -14.64 -8.90 3.60
N ARG A 153 -14.02 -9.74 2.77
CA ARG A 153 -13.59 -11.09 3.17
C ARG A 153 -12.46 -11.05 4.20
N LEU A 154 -11.48 -10.17 4.01
CA LEU A 154 -10.40 -9.96 4.96
C LEU A 154 -10.90 -9.39 6.29
N ARG A 155 -11.90 -8.49 6.27
CA ARG A 155 -12.58 -8.02 7.47
C ARG A 155 -13.16 -9.17 8.28
N GLU A 156 -13.95 -10.05 7.65
CA GLU A 156 -14.57 -11.19 8.32
C GLU A 156 -13.54 -12.13 8.97
N ILE A 157 -12.45 -12.43 8.26
CA ILE A 157 -11.37 -13.29 8.78
C ILE A 157 -10.66 -12.58 9.94
N SER A 158 -10.36 -11.29 9.78
CA SER A 158 -9.75 -10.45 10.81
C SER A 158 -10.59 -10.36 12.08
N GLU A 159 -11.92 -10.27 11.97
CA GLU A 159 -12.84 -10.31 13.11
C GLU A 159 -12.77 -11.67 13.82
N LYS A 160 -12.81 -12.77 13.08
CA LYS A 160 -12.68 -14.13 13.64
C LYS A 160 -11.35 -14.32 14.37
N GLU A 161 -10.26 -13.83 13.79
CA GLU A 161 -8.92 -13.87 14.40
C GLU A 161 -8.89 -13.10 15.72
N LEU A 162 -9.44 -11.88 15.73
CA LEU A 162 -9.49 -11.03 16.92
C LEU A 162 -10.38 -11.60 18.03
N GLU A 163 -11.53 -12.18 17.66
CA GLU A 163 -12.45 -12.85 18.59
C GLU A 163 -11.93 -14.22 19.05
N GLY A 164 -10.82 -14.71 18.48
CA GLY A 164 -10.30 -16.04 18.73
C GLY A 164 -11.25 -17.14 18.27
N LYS A 165 -12.05 -16.94 17.21
CA LYS A 165 -12.91 -17.94 16.54
C LYS A 165 -12.14 -18.73 15.49
N ALA A 166 -12.49 -20.00 15.30
CA ALA A 166 -11.74 -20.88 14.40
C ALA A 166 -12.07 -20.53 12.96
N LEU A 167 -11.05 -20.35 12.13
CA LEU A 167 -11.21 -20.20 10.69
C LEU A 167 -11.73 -21.52 10.11
N SER A 168 -12.68 -21.41 9.18
CA SER A 168 -13.20 -22.55 8.41
C SER A 168 -12.19 -22.99 7.36
N ASP A 169 -12.38 -24.18 6.77
CA ASP A 169 -11.55 -24.60 5.64
C ASP A 169 -11.72 -23.64 4.43
N ASP A 170 -12.90 -23.04 4.25
CA ASP A 170 -13.12 -21.99 3.24
C ASP A 170 -12.33 -20.71 3.53
N ASP A 171 -12.16 -20.34 4.81
CA ASP A 171 -11.31 -19.21 5.19
C ASP A 171 -9.84 -19.52 4.85
N TYR A 172 -9.34 -20.71 5.18
CA TYR A 172 -7.96 -21.11 4.85
C TYR A 172 -7.72 -21.21 3.34
N ASN A 173 -8.65 -21.81 2.60
CA ASN A 173 -8.58 -21.90 1.14
C ASN A 173 -8.56 -20.50 0.51
N TYR A 174 -9.33 -19.55 1.06
CA TYR A 174 -9.31 -18.18 0.58
C TYR A 174 -7.96 -17.51 0.81
N ILE A 175 -7.38 -17.64 2.01
CA ILE A 175 -6.06 -17.06 2.33
C ILE A 175 -4.98 -17.68 1.46
N GLU A 176 -5.03 -19.00 1.23
CA GLU A 176 -4.06 -19.71 0.38
C GLU A 176 -4.09 -19.22 -1.09
N ASN A 177 -5.27 -18.83 -1.59
CA ASN A 177 -5.48 -18.39 -2.97
C ASN A 177 -5.65 -16.87 -3.12
N ILE A 178 -5.22 -16.10 -2.11
CA ILE A 178 -5.33 -14.64 -2.13
C ILE A 178 -4.50 -14.01 -3.25
N ASP A 179 -3.37 -14.63 -3.61
CA ASP A 179 -2.51 -14.24 -4.72
C ASP A 179 -3.25 -14.32 -6.07
N SER A 180 -4.03 -15.39 -6.29
CA SER A 180 -4.86 -15.53 -7.48
C SER A 180 -5.94 -14.45 -7.54
N THR A 181 -6.53 -14.08 -6.39
CA THR A 181 -7.51 -12.99 -6.33
C THR A 181 -6.85 -11.66 -6.69
N PHE A 182 -5.67 -11.38 -6.14
CA PHE A 182 -4.91 -10.16 -6.40
C PHE A 182 -4.46 -10.05 -7.86
N ASN A 183 -3.93 -11.14 -8.43
CA ASN A 183 -3.51 -11.19 -9.82
C ASN A 183 -4.67 -10.91 -10.77
N LYS A 184 -5.86 -11.45 -10.48
CA LYS A 184 -7.05 -11.19 -11.29
C LYS A 184 -7.48 -9.72 -11.24
N ILE A 185 -7.47 -9.09 -10.07
CA ILE A 185 -7.76 -7.65 -9.93
C ILE A 185 -6.76 -6.84 -10.76
N ILE A 186 -5.47 -7.17 -10.70
CA ILE A 186 -4.42 -6.52 -11.50
C ILE A 186 -4.65 -6.71 -12.99
N GLU A 187 -4.99 -7.92 -13.43
CA GLU A 187 -5.25 -8.24 -14.84
C GLU A 187 -6.47 -7.48 -15.38
N ASP A 188 -7.55 -7.38 -14.61
CA ASP A 188 -8.77 -6.63 -14.97
C ASP A 188 -8.51 -5.11 -14.98
N LEU A 189 -7.72 -4.58 -14.03
CA LEU A 189 -7.31 -3.16 -14.05
C LEU A 189 -6.39 -2.88 -15.24
N ALA A 190 -5.48 -3.80 -15.52
CA ALA A 190 -4.62 -3.71 -16.67
C ALA A 190 -5.47 -3.71 -17.95
N SER A 191 -6.42 -4.63 -18.12
CA SER A 191 -7.25 -4.67 -19.34
C SER A 191 -7.95 -3.33 -19.60
N ALA A 192 -8.45 -2.67 -18.56
CA ALA A 192 -9.05 -1.34 -18.66
C ALA A 192 -8.09 -0.26 -19.17
N LEU A 193 -6.79 -0.40 -18.92
CA LEU A 193 -5.73 0.51 -19.36
C LEU A 193 -5.11 0.10 -20.71
N THR A 194 -5.63 -0.93 -21.39
CA THR A 194 -5.09 -1.34 -22.69
C THR A 194 -5.49 -0.38 -23.82
N VAL A 195 -4.49 0.22 -24.46
CA VAL A 195 -4.67 0.96 -25.70
C VAL A 195 -4.29 0.05 -26.87
N LYS A 196 -5.23 -0.10 -27.79
CA LYS A 196 -5.02 -0.81 -29.07
C LYS A 196 -4.63 0.23 -30.12
N GLU A 197 -3.38 0.20 -30.56
CA GLU A 197 -2.94 1.00 -31.71
C GLU A 197 -2.91 0.14 -32.97
N GLY A 198 -3.56 0.65 -34.03
CA GLY A 198 -3.71 -0.01 -35.32
C GLY A 198 -5.11 -0.61 -35.53
N GLY A 199 -5.59 -0.51 -36.77
CA GLY A 199 -6.82 -1.16 -37.21
C GLY A 199 -6.79 -1.39 -38.72
N CYS A 200 -6.75 -2.66 -39.15
CA CYS A 200 -7.04 -3.02 -40.53
C CYS A 200 -7.52 -4.47 -40.66
N SER A 201 -8.31 -4.73 -41.70
CA SER A 201 -8.82 -6.05 -42.05
C SER A 201 -7.89 -6.69 -43.08
N GLY A 202 -7.06 -7.63 -42.64
CA GLY A 202 -6.16 -8.38 -43.51
C GLY A 202 -5.31 -9.39 -42.72
N PRO A 203 -4.80 -10.45 -43.36
CA PRO A 203 -4.04 -11.52 -42.69
C PRO A 203 -2.71 -11.07 -42.07
N ASP A 204 -2.19 -9.90 -42.45
CA ASP A 204 -0.91 -9.34 -41.95
C ASP A 204 -1.10 -8.12 -41.04
N CYS A 205 -2.26 -7.98 -40.38
CA CYS A 205 -2.50 -6.90 -39.43
C CYS A 205 -1.92 -7.22 -38.05
N GLU A 206 -0.85 -6.54 -37.66
CA GLU A 206 -0.38 -6.52 -36.27
C GLU A 206 -1.14 -5.45 -35.47
N VAL A 207 -2.08 -5.87 -34.63
CA VAL A 207 -2.64 -5.00 -33.58
C VAL A 207 -1.63 -4.94 -32.45
N LYS A 208 -1.05 -3.76 -32.21
CA LYS A 208 -0.19 -3.56 -31.04
C LYS A 208 -1.07 -3.25 -29.83
N THR A 209 -1.24 -4.25 -28.98
CA THR A 209 -1.87 -4.08 -27.67
C THR A 209 -0.79 -3.67 -26.68
N SER A 210 -0.89 -2.45 -26.14
CA SER A 210 -0.03 -1.98 -25.06
C SER A 210 -0.89 -1.54 -23.88
N LEU A 211 -0.39 -1.70 -22.66
CA LEU A 211 -1.02 -1.09 -21.49
C LEU A 211 -0.53 0.35 -21.43
N GLU A 212 -1.44 1.31 -21.45
CA GLU A 212 -1.13 2.69 -21.14
C GLU A 212 -0.73 2.76 -19.66
N GLY A 213 0.54 2.53 -19.36
CA GLY A 213 1.02 2.54 -17.97
C GLY A 213 1.71 1.28 -17.54
N LYS A 214 1.81 0.30 -18.44
CA LYS A 214 2.23 -1.09 -18.18
C LYS A 214 3.36 -1.24 -17.17
N ASP A 215 4.38 -0.39 -17.33
CA ASP A 215 5.65 -0.59 -16.69
C ASP A 215 5.71 0.03 -15.28
N ASP A 216 4.77 0.90 -14.90
CA ASP A 216 4.78 1.60 -13.60
C ASP A 216 3.51 1.41 -12.79
N ALA A 217 2.37 1.06 -13.41
CA ALA A 217 1.07 0.96 -12.74
C ALA A 217 1.03 -0.05 -11.56
N PHE A 218 2.03 -0.92 -11.45
CA PHE A 218 2.12 -1.94 -10.40
C PHE A 218 3.52 -2.03 -9.76
N LYS A 219 4.38 -1.03 -9.93
CA LYS A 219 5.69 -1.03 -9.27
C LYS A 219 5.55 -0.47 -7.86
N THR A 220 6.14 -1.16 -6.89
CA THR A 220 6.15 -0.77 -5.48
C THR A 220 7.33 0.15 -5.11
N THR A 221 8.00 0.71 -6.11
CA THR A 221 9.24 1.50 -5.96
C THR A 221 9.05 2.87 -6.60
N ILE A 222 8.46 3.77 -5.84
CA ILE A 222 8.08 5.12 -6.27
C ILE A 222 8.75 6.18 -5.40
N ILE A 223 8.87 7.39 -5.93
CA ILE A 223 9.41 8.55 -5.21
C ILE A 223 8.59 9.81 -5.50
N ALA A 224 8.37 10.63 -4.49
CA ALA A 224 7.65 11.89 -4.63
C ALA A 224 8.30 13.01 -3.82
N ASP A 225 8.42 14.18 -4.44
CA ASP A 225 8.85 15.38 -3.75
C ASP A 225 7.64 16.06 -3.08
N VAL A 226 7.61 16.07 -1.74
CA VAL A 226 6.42 16.53 -0.99
C VAL A 226 6.54 17.95 -0.48
N HIS A 227 7.76 18.49 -0.45
CA HIS A 227 8.03 19.86 -0.03
C HIS A 227 9.34 20.37 -0.63
N THR A 228 9.40 21.64 -1.00
CA THR A 228 10.66 22.30 -1.40
C THR A 228 10.98 23.44 -0.46
N GLU A 229 12.12 23.35 0.20
CA GLU A 229 12.68 24.38 1.06
C GLU A 229 13.72 25.18 0.26
N THR A 230 13.39 26.44 -0.03
CA THR A 230 14.14 27.27 -0.98
C THR A 230 15.40 27.90 -0.41
N ASN A 231 15.53 28.06 0.93
CA ASN A 231 16.72 28.67 1.53
C ASN A 231 17.93 27.74 1.47
N THR A 232 17.71 26.45 1.71
CA THR A 232 18.70 25.37 1.63
C THR A 232 18.75 24.71 0.25
N LYS A 233 17.82 25.07 -0.65
CA LYS A 233 17.70 24.55 -2.01
C LYS A 233 17.53 23.03 -2.04
N LYS A 234 16.74 22.50 -1.09
CA LYS A 234 16.47 21.07 -0.95
C LYS A 234 14.96 20.79 -1.06
N ALA A 235 14.62 19.67 -1.67
CA ALA A 235 13.29 19.08 -1.59
C ALA A 235 13.29 17.97 -0.53
N LEU A 236 12.15 17.74 0.09
CA LEU A 236 11.90 16.54 0.90
C LEU A 236 11.31 15.48 -0.04
N GLU A 237 12.07 14.41 -0.24
CA GLU A 237 11.65 13.25 -1.01
C GLU A 237 11.10 12.18 -0.06
N VAL A 238 9.99 11.57 -0.45
CA VAL A 238 9.41 10.41 0.25
C VAL A 238 9.08 9.33 -0.75
N GLY A 239 9.24 8.06 -0.38
CA GLY A 239 9.03 6.99 -1.33
C GLY A 239 9.06 5.60 -0.72
N THR A 240 8.66 4.65 -1.56
CA THR A 240 8.70 3.21 -1.28
C THR A 240 9.87 2.57 -2.02
N GLY A 241 10.50 1.57 -1.42
CA GLY A 241 11.62 0.86 -2.02
C GLY A 241 11.34 -0.62 -2.21
N LYS A 242 12.40 -1.44 -2.15
CA LYS A 242 12.26 -2.89 -2.19
C LYS A 242 11.37 -3.36 -1.04
N ILE A 243 10.60 -4.41 -1.30
CA ILE A 243 9.75 -5.06 -0.31
C ILE A 243 10.64 -5.70 0.77
N ASP A 244 10.32 -5.40 2.03
CA ASP A 244 10.90 -6.11 3.17
C ASP A 244 10.03 -7.31 3.53
N TRP A 245 10.58 -8.22 4.31
CA TRP A 245 9.86 -9.39 4.81
C TRP A 245 9.61 -9.25 6.30
N ILE A 246 8.38 -9.56 6.72
CA ILE A 246 8.04 -9.74 8.12
C ILE A 246 7.81 -11.22 8.43
N ILE A 247 8.27 -11.64 9.60
CA ILE A 247 8.02 -12.97 10.14
C ILE A 247 7.25 -12.79 11.45
N VAL A 248 6.06 -13.38 11.54
CA VAL A 248 5.18 -13.29 12.70
C VAL A 248 5.01 -14.68 13.30
N ALA A 249 5.45 -14.84 14.55
CA ALA A 249 5.11 -16.01 15.32
C ALA A 249 3.71 -15.85 15.91
N HIS A 250 2.77 -16.68 15.46
CA HIS A 250 1.40 -16.68 15.96
C HIS A 250 1.05 -18.06 16.50
N LYS A 251 0.24 -18.09 17.55
CA LYS A 251 -0.21 -19.34 18.15
C LYS A 251 -1.48 -19.79 17.44
N SER A 252 -1.42 -20.95 16.81
CA SER A 252 -2.59 -21.66 16.30
C SER A 252 -3.45 -22.17 17.47
N LYS A 253 -4.73 -22.40 17.18
CA LYS A 253 -5.75 -22.81 18.15
C LYS A 253 -5.50 -24.17 18.79
N ASP A 254 -4.81 -25.05 18.08
CA ASP A 254 -4.38 -26.35 18.61
C ASP A 254 -3.14 -26.25 19.51
N GLY A 255 -2.67 -25.03 19.79
CA GLY A 255 -1.54 -24.76 20.66
C GLY A 255 -0.19 -24.76 19.94
N ARG A 256 -0.15 -25.08 18.64
CA ARG A 256 1.08 -24.99 17.84
C ARG A 256 1.46 -23.53 17.60
N ILE A 257 2.75 -23.27 17.49
CA ILE A 257 3.25 -21.97 17.07
C ILE A 257 3.54 -22.07 15.57
N GLY A 258 2.83 -21.27 14.78
CA GLY A 258 3.07 -21.08 13.36
C GLY A 258 3.94 -19.86 13.12
N LEU A 259 4.65 -19.86 12.00
CA LEU A 259 5.34 -18.69 11.47
C LEU A 259 4.61 -18.26 10.20
N ALA A 260 4.04 -17.07 10.22
CA ALA A 260 3.54 -16.41 9.02
C ALA A 260 4.66 -15.53 8.46
N VAL A 261 4.87 -15.60 7.14
CA VAL A 261 5.85 -14.77 6.43
C VAL A 261 5.09 -13.96 5.38
N GLY A 262 5.30 -12.65 5.38
CA GLY A 262 4.60 -11.76 4.47
C GLY A 262 5.47 -10.60 3.98
N PRO A 263 5.18 -10.05 2.79
CA PRO A 263 5.82 -8.83 2.32
C PRO A 263 5.28 -7.61 3.08
N ILE A 264 6.16 -6.65 3.35
CA ILE A 264 5.79 -5.30 3.82
C ILE A 264 6.48 -4.25 2.95
N PHE A 265 5.81 -3.11 2.76
CA PHE A 265 6.45 -1.97 2.11
C PHE A 265 7.60 -1.43 2.96
N SER A 266 8.63 -0.92 2.29
CA SER A 266 9.64 -0.07 2.90
C SER A 266 9.26 1.40 2.73
N TYR A 267 9.79 2.26 3.62
CA TYR A 267 9.59 3.71 3.56
C TYR A 267 10.92 4.44 3.64
N TYR A 268 11.06 5.47 2.81
CA TYR A 268 12.19 6.38 2.76
C TYR A 268 11.69 7.81 2.85
N GLU A 269 12.42 8.62 3.60
CA GLU A 269 12.21 10.06 3.70
C GLU A 269 13.56 10.73 3.89
N PHE A 270 13.95 11.61 2.96
CA PHE A 270 15.25 12.27 3.02
C PHE A 270 15.25 13.60 2.25
N PRO A 271 16.10 14.55 2.66
CA PRO A 271 16.27 15.78 1.90
C PRO A 271 17.17 15.56 0.68
N TRP A 272 16.77 16.07 -0.47
CA TRP A 272 17.46 15.93 -1.75
C TRP A 272 17.67 17.28 -2.46
N PRO A 273 18.73 17.51 -3.26
CA PRO A 273 18.93 18.77 -3.95
C PRO A 273 17.76 19.12 -4.91
N MET A 274 17.12 20.27 -4.72
CA MET A 274 15.94 20.66 -5.53
C MET A 274 16.25 20.83 -7.03
N LYS A 275 17.53 21.00 -7.38
CA LYS A 275 18.03 21.13 -8.77
C LYS A 275 18.07 19.79 -9.52
N ASP A 276 17.94 18.69 -8.80
CA ASP A 276 18.05 17.32 -9.34
C ASP A 276 16.90 16.47 -8.83
N ARG A 277 15.65 16.95 -8.96
CA ARG A 277 14.46 16.22 -8.48
C ARG A 277 14.48 14.77 -8.96
N LEU A 278 14.19 13.85 -8.04
CA LEU A 278 14.21 12.44 -8.35
C LEU A 278 13.03 12.09 -9.25
N THR A 279 13.31 11.21 -10.21
CA THR A 279 12.28 10.45 -10.92
C THR A 279 12.31 9.03 -10.39
N ASP A 280 11.24 8.30 -10.61
CA ASP A 280 11.13 6.89 -10.29
C ASP A 280 12.29 6.04 -10.85
N GLU A 281 12.81 6.37 -12.04
CA GLU A 281 13.94 5.69 -12.66
C GLU A 281 15.22 5.89 -11.85
N LYS A 282 15.55 7.16 -11.55
CA LYS A 282 16.72 7.49 -10.72
C LYS A 282 16.60 6.85 -9.35
N TRP A 283 15.40 6.84 -8.78
CA TRP A 283 15.15 6.21 -7.50
C TRP A 283 15.43 4.71 -7.53
N ARG A 284 14.96 4.00 -8.56
CA ARG A 284 15.21 2.57 -8.74
C ARG A 284 16.69 2.26 -8.98
N GLU A 285 17.42 3.12 -9.68
CA GLU A 285 18.87 3.01 -9.83
C GLU A 285 19.61 3.18 -8.49
N MET A 286 19.18 4.14 -7.67
CA MET A 286 19.72 4.36 -6.32
C MET A 286 19.48 3.14 -5.42
N LEU A 287 18.27 2.56 -5.45
CA LEU A 287 17.93 1.34 -4.70
C LEU A 287 18.77 0.09 -5.09
N ASN A 288 19.43 0.11 -6.24
CA ASN A 288 20.31 -0.98 -6.70
C ASN A 288 21.80 -0.68 -6.52
N SER A 289 22.16 0.53 -6.13
CA SER A 289 23.54 0.96 -5.91
C SER A 289 23.73 1.35 -4.44
N GLU A 290 23.72 2.64 -4.13
CA GLU A 290 23.82 3.18 -2.77
C GLU A 290 22.46 3.71 -2.32
N GLN A 291 21.70 2.85 -1.63
CA GLN A 291 20.39 3.21 -1.10
C GLN A 291 20.53 4.27 0.02
N PRO A 292 19.69 5.32 0.05
CA PRO A 292 19.68 6.25 1.17
C PRO A 292 19.42 5.54 2.48
N GLU A 293 20.04 6.02 3.55
CA GLU A 293 19.73 5.50 4.87
C GLU A 293 18.28 5.79 5.21
N ARG A 294 17.58 4.75 5.68
CA ARG A 294 16.26 4.91 6.27
C ARG A 294 16.37 5.68 7.59
N SER A 295 15.31 6.42 7.91
CA SER A 295 15.21 7.23 9.12
C SER A 295 15.62 6.44 10.37
N GLU A 296 16.33 7.08 11.30
CA GLU A 296 16.93 6.38 12.45
C GLU A 296 15.90 5.69 13.35
N TRP A 297 14.67 6.21 13.42
CA TRP A 297 13.58 5.57 14.16
C TRP A 297 13.13 4.22 13.53
N LEU A 298 13.46 3.97 12.26
CA LEU A 298 13.25 2.68 11.59
C LEU A 298 14.33 1.65 11.94
N LYS A 299 15.54 2.10 12.32
CA LYS A 299 16.67 1.24 12.72
C LYS A 299 16.43 0.51 14.05
N LEU A 300 15.30 0.78 14.71
CA LEU A 300 14.83 0.09 15.92
C LEU A 300 14.11 -1.23 15.61
N LEU A 301 13.93 -1.58 14.33
CA LEU A 301 13.56 -2.91 13.89
C LEU A 301 14.85 -3.73 13.73
N PRO A 302 15.09 -4.77 14.54
CA PRO A 302 16.29 -5.61 14.42
C PRO A 302 16.34 -6.37 13.10
#